data_AF-A0A3C0HHE2-F1
#
_entry.id   AF-A0A3C0HHE2-F1
#
_cell.length_a   1.000
_cell.length_b   1.000
_cell.length_c   1.000
_cell.angle_alpha   90.00
_cell.angle_beta   90.00
_cell.angle_gamma   90.00
#
_symmetry.space_group_name_H-M   'P 1'
#
loop_
_entity.id
_entity.type
_entity.pdbx_description
1 polymer ?
#
loop_
_entity_poly.entity_id
_entity_poly.type
_entity_poly.pdbx_seq_one_letter_code
_entity_poly.pdbx_strand_id
1 'polypeptide(L)'
;FWQHWQPGEAGAGELLEAFIDGALHGYKEQRNFPDRTGTSKLSPHLHFGEISPRRIVSALEAANVPAKSKPDLDHYLSELGWREFSHHLLFHFPHTSDDNMNPRFQEFAWAAVDQTRLEAWQRGRTGVPIVDAGMRELYATGWMHNRVRMVVASFLTKNLRYHWLHGARWFWDTLVDASLPNNTQGWQWTAGTGADAAPYFRIFSPVAQAEKFDPKGGYIQRWVPELARVPATALAEPWDHGDLLARLAPGYPRRPIVDLKASRAEALAAYSGPKSLPEG
;
A
#
# COMPACT_ATOMS: atom_id res chain seq x y z
N PHE A 1 -19.27 -1.19 5.69
CA PHE A 1 -18.74 -0.28 6.72
C PHE A 1 -18.84 -0.87 8.13
N TRP A 2 -20.03 -0.95 8.76
CA TRP A 2 -20.19 -1.36 10.17
C TRP A 2 -19.72 -2.79 10.53
N GLN A 3 -19.57 -3.67 9.54
CA GLN A 3 -18.97 -5.00 9.75
C GLN A 3 -17.45 -4.97 9.93
N HIS A 4 -16.80 -3.83 9.61
CA HIS A 4 -15.35 -3.68 9.63
C HIS A 4 -14.88 -2.60 10.61
N TRP A 5 -15.72 -1.61 10.92
CA TRP A 5 -15.35 -0.44 11.71
C TRP A 5 -16.39 -0.12 12.78
N GLN A 6 -15.87 0.22 13.96
CA GLN A 6 -16.59 0.86 15.05
C GLN A 6 -15.90 2.21 15.31
N PRO A 7 -16.29 3.30 14.62
CA PRO A 7 -15.75 4.63 14.86
C PRO A 7 -15.98 5.11 16.30
N GLY A 8 -15.13 6.02 16.74
CA GLY A 8 -15.17 6.65 18.06
C GLY A 8 -14.08 6.13 19.01
N GLU A 9 -13.87 6.86 20.10
CA GLU A 9 -12.86 6.58 21.12
C GLU A 9 -12.98 5.15 21.70
N ALA A 10 -14.22 4.64 21.85
CA ALA A 10 -14.46 3.28 22.34
C ALA A 10 -13.86 2.22 21.41
N GLY A 11 -14.14 2.29 20.11
CA GLY A 11 -13.56 1.35 19.13
C GLY A 11 -12.05 1.50 19.00
N ALA A 12 -11.52 2.73 19.13
CA ALA A 12 -10.09 2.97 19.20
C ALA A 12 -9.43 2.29 20.41
N GLY A 13 -10.08 2.35 21.58
CA GLY A 13 -9.65 1.68 22.80
C GLY A 13 -9.64 0.16 22.66
N GLU A 14 -10.73 -0.43 22.16
CA GLU A 14 -10.84 -1.87 21.93
C GLU A 14 -9.75 -2.40 20.97
N LEU A 15 -9.49 -1.68 19.88
CA LEU A 15 -8.42 -2.06 18.94
C LEU A 15 -7.02 -1.93 19.55
N LEU A 16 -6.78 -0.91 20.38
CA LEU A 16 -5.49 -0.75 21.06
C LEU A 16 -5.25 -1.88 22.07
N GLU A 17 -6.25 -2.22 22.89
CA GLU A 17 -6.18 -3.34 23.85
C GLU A 17 -5.93 -4.67 23.12
N ALA A 18 -6.74 -4.97 22.09
CA ALA A 18 -6.56 -6.18 21.28
C ALA A 18 -5.20 -6.23 20.57
N PHE A 19 -4.65 -5.07 20.19
CA PHE A 19 -3.30 -4.99 19.63
C PHE A 19 -2.23 -5.31 20.68
N ILE A 20 -2.31 -4.69 21.86
CA ILE A 20 -1.35 -4.90 22.97
C ILE A 20 -1.33 -6.37 23.40
N ASP A 21 -2.51 -6.98 23.57
CA ASP A 21 -2.65 -8.36 24.06
C ASP A 21 -2.36 -9.42 22.98
N GLY A 22 -2.36 -9.02 21.71
CA GLY A 22 -2.26 -9.92 20.58
C GLY A 22 -1.15 -9.53 19.61
N ALA A 23 -1.51 -8.77 18.57
CA ALA A 23 -0.69 -8.55 17.39
C ALA A 23 0.59 -7.74 17.63
N LEU A 24 0.75 -7.10 18.79
CA LEU A 24 2.01 -6.51 19.23
C LEU A 24 3.11 -7.57 19.33
N HIS A 25 2.79 -8.78 19.80
CA HIS A 25 3.76 -9.85 19.96
C HIS A 25 4.10 -10.48 18.60
N GLY A 26 5.29 -10.20 18.07
CA GLY A 26 5.71 -10.55 16.71
C GLY A 26 5.35 -9.50 15.65
N TYR A 27 4.89 -8.31 16.05
CA TYR A 27 4.51 -7.21 15.14
C TYR A 27 5.57 -6.95 14.06
N LYS A 28 6.85 -6.91 14.43
CA LYS A 28 7.94 -6.55 13.52
C LYS A 28 7.98 -7.43 12.27
N GLU A 29 7.72 -8.72 12.43
CA GLU A 29 7.67 -9.67 11.32
C GLU A 29 6.28 -9.72 10.69
N GLN A 30 5.24 -9.91 11.51
CA GLN A 30 3.89 -10.22 11.06
C GLN A 30 3.21 -9.06 10.31
N ARG A 31 3.60 -7.80 10.57
CA ARG A 31 3.09 -6.61 9.86
C ARG A 31 3.33 -6.60 8.35
N ASN A 32 4.13 -7.54 7.83
CA ASN A 32 4.41 -7.63 6.40
C ASN A 32 3.43 -8.56 5.66
N PHE A 33 2.70 -9.42 6.36
CA PHE A 33 1.86 -10.46 5.77
C PHE A 33 0.38 -10.02 5.81
N PRO A 34 -0.25 -9.71 4.67
CA PRO A 34 -1.63 -9.19 4.64
C PRO A 34 -2.70 -10.28 4.85
N ASP A 35 -2.34 -11.56 4.84
CA ASP A 35 -3.28 -12.69 4.99
C ASP A 35 -3.83 -12.85 6.42
N ARG A 36 -3.22 -12.17 7.40
CA ARG A 36 -3.47 -12.32 8.84
C ARG A 36 -3.62 -10.99 9.57
N THR A 37 -4.09 -11.05 10.81
CA THR A 37 -4.14 -9.90 11.72
C THR A 37 -2.76 -9.69 12.34
N GLY A 38 -1.95 -8.81 11.73
CA GLY A 38 -0.59 -8.49 12.19
C GLY A 38 -0.35 -7.00 12.47
N THR A 39 -1.39 -6.16 12.44
CA THR A 39 -1.29 -4.70 12.62
C THR A 39 -2.40 -4.19 13.54
N SER A 40 -2.24 -2.99 14.10
CA SER A 40 -3.20 -2.41 15.06
C SER A 40 -4.51 -1.93 14.44
N LYS A 41 -4.53 -1.67 13.13
CA LYS A 41 -5.66 -1.03 12.41
C LYS A 41 -6.13 0.31 13.02
N LEU A 42 -5.29 0.98 13.81
CA LEU A 42 -5.61 2.25 14.48
C LEU A 42 -5.54 3.49 13.57
N SER A 43 -5.16 3.34 12.29
CA SER A 43 -4.95 4.48 11.39
C SER A 43 -6.19 5.38 11.19
N PRO A 44 -7.44 4.86 11.07
CA PRO A 44 -8.62 5.73 10.96
C PRO A 44 -8.88 6.51 12.26
N HIS A 45 -8.75 5.84 13.41
CA HIS A 45 -8.93 6.46 14.73
C HIS A 45 -7.89 7.57 15.00
N LEU A 46 -6.64 7.34 14.59
CA LEU A 46 -5.57 8.35 14.64
C LEU A 46 -5.81 9.53 13.70
N HIS A 47 -6.44 9.30 12.56
CA HIS A 47 -6.78 10.34 11.58
C HIS A 47 -7.87 11.27 12.12
N PHE A 48 -8.95 10.70 12.69
CA PHE A 48 -10.07 11.46 13.26
C PHE A 48 -9.81 12.00 14.67
N GLY A 49 -8.67 11.68 15.28
CA GLY A 49 -8.32 12.13 16.63
C GLY A 49 -9.11 11.44 17.74
N GLU A 50 -9.73 10.30 17.44
CA GLU A 50 -10.47 9.46 18.40
C GLU A 50 -9.53 8.82 19.43
N ILE A 51 -8.25 8.71 19.09
CA ILE A 51 -7.16 8.39 20.02
C ILE A 51 -5.92 9.22 19.69
N SER A 52 -5.27 9.76 20.71
CA SER A 52 -4.03 10.51 20.52
C SER A 52 -2.82 9.57 20.40
N PRO A 53 -1.80 9.89 19.59
CA PRO A 53 -0.58 9.09 19.51
C PRO A 53 0.12 8.98 20.88
N ARG A 54 0.07 10.04 21.70
CA ARG A 54 0.63 10.03 23.07
C ARG A 54 -0.08 9.03 23.98
N ARG A 55 -1.40 8.87 23.84
CA ARG A 55 -2.16 7.87 24.59
C ARG A 55 -1.77 6.45 24.18
N ILE A 56 -1.54 6.20 22.89
CA ILE A 56 -1.04 4.92 22.41
C ILE A 56 0.35 4.63 23.00
N VAL A 57 1.27 5.60 22.96
CA VAL A 57 2.63 5.45 23.52
C VAL A 57 2.55 5.15 25.02
N SER A 58 1.78 5.94 25.78
CA SER A 58 1.63 5.75 27.22
C SER A 58 1.02 4.38 27.57
N ALA A 59 0.03 3.91 26.81
CA ALA A 59 -0.55 2.59 27.01
C ALA A 59 0.45 1.46 26.73
N LEU A 60 1.28 1.60 25.68
CA LEU A 60 2.32 0.63 25.34
C LEU A 60 3.48 0.60 26.35
N GLU A 61 3.83 1.76 26.92
CA GLU A 61 4.86 1.87 27.97
C GLU A 61 4.36 1.32 29.32
N ALA A 62 3.07 1.51 29.61
CA ALA A 62 2.43 0.95 30.80
C ALA A 62 2.13 -0.55 30.66
N ALA A 63 2.03 -1.05 29.42
CA ALA A 63 1.88 -2.47 29.17
C ALA A 63 3.14 -3.20 29.65
N ASN A 64 2.95 -4.26 30.45
CA ASN A 64 4.04 -5.10 30.94
C ASN A 64 4.54 -6.04 29.83
N VAL A 65 5.06 -5.46 28.75
CA VAL A 65 5.47 -6.18 27.54
C VAL A 65 6.67 -7.07 27.87
N PRO A 66 6.61 -8.39 27.59
CA PRO A 66 7.73 -9.28 27.82
C PRO A 66 8.98 -8.83 27.06
N ALA A 67 10.17 -9.03 27.65
CA ALA A 67 11.45 -8.62 27.06
C ALA A 67 11.63 -9.11 25.60
N LYS A 68 11.15 -10.31 25.28
CA LYS A 68 11.18 -10.86 23.91
C LYS A 68 10.40 -10.05 22.87
N SER A 69 9.40 -9.28 23.28
CA SER A 69 8.56 -8.44 22.42
C SER A 69 8.99 -6.97 22.43
N LYS A 70 10.07 -6.63 23.13
CA LYS A 70 10.61 -5.26 23.12
C LYS A 70 10.98 -4.79 21.70
N PRO A 71 11.61 -5.61 20.82
CA PRO A 71 11.86 -5.21 19.44
C PRO A 71 10.60 -4.96 18.61
N ASP A 72 9.49 -5.65 18.94
CA ASP A 72 8.20 -5.44 18.28
C ASP A 72 7.58 -4.10 18.69
N LEU A 73 7.62 -3.80 20.00
CA LEU A 73 7.21 -2.52 20.56
C LEU A 73 7.99 -1.36 19.94
N ASP A 74 9.32 -1.42 19.95
CA ASP A 74 10.16 -0.35 19.42
C ASP A 74 9.91 -0.14 17.91
N HIS A 75 9.64 -1.23 17.18
CA HIS A 75 9.26 -1.13 15.77
C HIS A 75 7.88 -0.46 15.60
N TYR A 76 6.88 -0.82 16.41
CA TYR A 76 5.57 -0.16 16.36
C TYR A 76 5.66 1.33 16.70
N LEU A 77 6.45 1.71 17.69
CA LEU A 77 6.71 3.12 18.03
C LEU A 77 7.36 3.88 16.86
N SER A 78 8.26 3.23 16.11
CA SER A 78 8.84 3.83 14.90
C SER A 78 7.79 4.10 13.82
N GLU A 79 6.72 3.31 13.75
CA GLU A 79 5.62 3.48 12.79
C GLU A 79 4.71 4.66 13.19
N LEU A 80 4.55 4.94 14.49
CA LEU A 80 4.00 6.22 14.95
C LEU A 80 4.94 7.38 14.60
N GLY A 81 6.25 7.17 14.68
CA GLY A 81 7.25 8.14 14.22
C GLY A 81 7.10 8.49 12.73
N TRP A 82 6.80 7.51 11.87
CA TRP A 82 6.50 7.76 10.46
C TRP A 82 5.30 8.69 10.27
N ARG A 83 4.25 8.56 11.11
CA ARG A 83 3.11 9.50 11.10
C ARG A 83 3.55 10.91 11.42
N GLU A 84 4.29 11.10 12.51
CA GLU A 84 4.79 12.42 12.90
C GLU A 84 5.70 13.02 11.82
N PHE A 85 6.52 12.19 11.19
CA PHE A 85 7.37 12.62 10.09
C PHE A 85 6.56 13.06 8.85
N SER A 86 5.48 12.37 8.49
CA SER A 86 4.59 12.83 7.41
C SER A 86 4.00 14.21 7.70
N HIS A 87 3.54 14.44 8.94
CA HIS A 87 3.04 15.75 9.38
C HIS A 87 4.13 16.83 9.33
N HIS A 88 5.33 16.51 9.80
CA HIS A 88 6.48 17.41 9.78
C HIS A 88 6.85 17.82 8.35
N LEU A 89 6.90 16.86 7.42
CA LEU A 89 7.16 17.14 6.01
C LEU A 89 6.10 18.06 5.40
N LEU A 90 4.81 17.76 5.59
CA LEU A 90 3.76 18.60 5.01
C LEU A 90 3.76 20.02 5.59
N PHE A 91 4.06 20.18 6.88
CA PHE A 91 4.19 21.49 7.52
C PHE A 91 5.31 22.32 6.88
N HIS A 92 6.50 21.72 6.67
CA HIS A 92 7.64 22.43 6.10
C HIS A 92 7.56 22.60 4.57
N PHE A 93 6.85 21.71 3.88
CA PHE A 93 6.74 21.69 2.43
C PHE A 93 5.28 21.53 1.98
N PRO A 94 4.40 22.50 2.25
CA PRO A 94 2.95 22.37 2.00
C PRO A 94 2.59 22.14 0.53
N HIS A 95 3.39 22.66 -0.40
CA HIS A 95 3.22 22.46 -1.85
C HIS A 95 3.31 20.99 -2.27
N THR A 96 3.93 20.12 -1.46
CA THR A 96 4.09 18.69 -1.78
C THR A 96 2.76 17.93 -1.84
N SER A 97 1.67 18.52 -1.34
CA SER A 97 0.33 17.95 -1.49
C SER A 97 -0.14 17.89 -2.96
N ASP A 98 0.33 18.82 -3.79
CA ASP A 98 -0.03 18.93 -5.20
C ASP A 98 1.17 18.76 -6.14
N ASP A 99 2.40 18.97 -5.65
CA ASP A 99 3.62 18.97 -6.47
C ASP A 99 4.66 17.93 -6.00
N ASN A 100 5.57 17.58 -6.91
CA ASN A 100 6.71 16.72 -6.59
C ASN A 100 7.68 17.43 -5.64
N MET A 101 8.02 16.79 -4.52
CA MET A 101 9.00 17.34 -3.58
C MET A 101 10.40 17.42 -4.20
N ASN A 102 10.77 16.44 -5.02
CA ASN A 102 12.03 16.40 -5.75
C ASN A 102 11.87 17.10 -7.11
N PRO A 103 12.50 18.27 -7.33
CA PRO A 103 12.34 19.05 -8.56
C PRO A 103 12.71 18.29 -9.84
N ARG A 104 13.59 17.26 -9.74
CA ARG A 104 13.95 16.39 -10.88
C ARG A 104 12.76 15.70 -11.53
N PHE A 105 11.64 15.59 -10.84
CA PHE A 105 10.43 14.97 -11.36
C PHE A 105 9.41 15.95 -11.94
N GLN A 106 9.68 17.26 -11.92
CA GLN A 106 8.81 18.27 -12.54
C GLN A 106 8.65 18.04 -14.05
N GLU A 107 9.74 17.68 -14.73
CA GLU A 107 9.75 17.37 -16.17
C GLU A 107 9.73 15.86 -16.45
N PHE A 108 9.45 15.02 -15.45
CA PHE A 108 9.41 13.58 -15.66
C PHE A 108 8.29 13.22 -16.63
N ALA A 109 8.63 12.47 -17.68
CA ALA A 109 7.70 12.07 -18.72
C ALA A 109 6.76 10.93 -18.26
N TRP A 110 5.85 11.24 -17.35
CA TRP A 110 4.73 10.37 -16.98
C TRP A 110 3.94 9.97 -18.23
N ALA A 111 3.42 8.74 -18.27
CA ALA A 111 2.60 8.31 -19.39
C ALA A 111 1.28 9.07 -19.42
N ALA A 112 0.76 9.32 -20.63
CA ALA A 112 -0.61 9.78 -20.79
C ALA A 112 -1.56 8.75 -20.17
N VAL A 113 -2.57 9.24 -19.44
CA VAL A 113 -3.52 8.38 -18.74
C VAL A 113 -4.44 7.71 -19.73
N ASP A 114 -4.46 6.38 -19.72
CA ASP A 114 -5.51 5.59 -20.34
C ASP A 114 -6.58 5.35 -19.27
N GLN A 115 -7.76 5.96 -19.48
CA GLN A 115 -8.86 5.92 -18.53
C GLN A 115 -9.33 4.48 -18.25
N THR A 116 -9.28 3.59 -19.26
CA THR A 116 -9.67 2.19 -19.09
C THR A 116 -8.72 1.45 -18.15
N ARG A 117 -7.41 1.71 -18.27
CA ARG A 117 -6.39 1.11 -17.39
C ARG A 117 -6.45 1.68 -15.98
N LEU A 118 -6.70 2.99 -15.85
CA LEU A 118 -6.88 3.62 -14.54
C LEU A 118 -8.09 3.04 -13.81
N GLU A 119 -9.23 2.91 -14.49
CA GLU A 119 -10.44 2.29 -13.93
C GLU A 119 -10.23 0.82 -13.58
N ALA A 120 -9.50 0.07 -14.42
CA ALA A 120 -9.14 -1.32 -14.13
C ALA A 120 -8.29 -1.42 -12.85
N TRP A 121 -7.35 -0.49 -12.64
CA TRP A 121 -6.60 -0.38 -11.38
C TRP A 121 -7.52 -0.04 -10.21
N GLN A 122 -8.33 1.02 -10.31
CA GLN A 122 -9.25 1.46 -9.26
C GLN A 122 -10.21 0.34 -8.81
N ARG A 123 -10.67 -0.50 -9.75
CA ARG A 123 -11.65 -1.57 -9.51
C ARG A 123 -11.04 -2.95 -9.27
N GLY A 124 -9.72 -3.09 -9.24
CA GLY A 124 -9.05 -4.39 -9.04
C GLY A 124 -9.38 -5.40 -10.15
N ARG A 125 -9.23 -4.97 -11.41
CA ARG A 125 -9.40 -5.74 -12.64
C ARG A 125 -8.16 -5.65 -13.54
N THR A 126 -6.99 -5.48 -12.93
CA THR A 126 -5.70 -5.34 -13.63
C THR A 126 -5.21 -6.67 -14.20
N GLY A 127 -5.73 -7.80 -13.73
CA GLY A 127 -5.21 -9.12 -14.06
C GLY A 127 -3.97 -9.49 -13.24
N VAL A 128 -3.52 -8.62 -12.32
CA VAL A 128 -2.40 -8.86 -11.39
C VAL A 128 -2.95 -9.14 -9.99
N PRO A 129 -2.98 -10.40 -9.51
CA PRO A 129 -3.80 -10.80 -8.37
C PRO A 129 -3.57 -10.05 -7.07
N ILE A 130 -2.33 -9.74 -6.70
CA ILE A 130 -2.05 -8.99 -5.46
C ILE A 130 -2.47 -7.51 -5.56
N VAL A 131 -2.42 -6.94 -6.76
CA VAL A 131 -2.92 -5.58 -7.02
C VAL A 131 -4.44 -5.60 -6.94
N ASP A 132 -5.08 -6.56 -7.61
CA ASP A 132 -6.52 -6.71 -7.63
C ASP A 132 -7.09 -6.99 -6.23
N ALA A 133 -6.44 -7.85 -5.44
CA ALA A 133 -6.78 -8.11 -4.06
C ALA A 133 -6.71 -6.86 -3.20
N GLY A 134 -5.64 -6.07 -3.32
CA GLY A 134 -5.49 -4.79 -2.61
C GLY A 134 -6.61 -3.81 -2.94
N MET A 135 -6.85 -3.57 -4.22
CA MET A 135 -7.85 -2.60 -4.66
C MET A 135 -9.28 -3.03 -4.28
N ARG A 136 -9.55 -4.34 -4.21
CA ARG A 136 -10.83 -4.88 -3.72
C ARG A 136 -10.96 -4.82 -2.20
N GLU A 137 -9.89 -5.08 -1.45
CA GLU A 137 -9.85 -4.85 0.01
C GLU A 137 -10.18 -3.39 0.33
N LEU A 138 -9.52 -2.46 -0.37
CA LEU A 138 -9.76 -1.02 -0.25
C LEU A 138 -11.23 -0.69 -0.49
N TYR A 139 -11.80 -1.12 -1.61
CA TYR A 139 -13.16 -0.73 -1.96
C TYR A 139 -14.20 -1.37 -1.02
N ALA A 140 -13.98 -2.59 -0.56
CA ALA A 140 -14.91 -3.30 0.31
C ALA A 140 -14.88 -2.80 1.76
N THR A 141 -13.68 -2.45 2.26
CA THR A 141 -13.47 -2.13 3.69
C THR A 141 -13.20 -0.67 3.96
N GLY A 142 -12.76 0.11 2.97
CA GLY A 142 -12.23 1.46 3.15
C GLY A 142 -10.80 1.47 3.71
N TRP A 143 -10.10 0.34 3.73
CA TRP A 143 -8.73 0.25 4.23
C TRP A 143 -7.95 -0.75 3.39
N MET A 144 -6.62 -0.61 3.36
CA MET A 144 -5.74 -1.55 2.69
C MET A 144 -4.48 -1.78 3.52
N HIS A 145 -3.99 -3.01 3.56
CA HIS A 145 -2.75 -3.33 4.26
C HIS A 145 -1.55 -2.54 3.69
N ASN A 146 -0.69 -1.95 4.55
CA ASN A 146 0.38 -1.04 4.11
C ASN A 146 1.34 -1.66 3.07
N ARG A 147 1.74 -2.92 3.26
CA ARG A 147 2.54 -3.65 2.25
C ARG A 147 1.88 -3.64 0.87
N VAL A 148 0.55 -3.81 0.83
CA VAL A 148 -0.22 -3.87 -0.41
C VAL A 148 -0.44 -2.47 -0.97
N ARG A 149 -0.61 -1.44 -0.13
CA ARG A 149 -0.59 -0.02 -0.56
C ARG A 149 0.68 0.30 -1.36
N MET A 150 1.84 -0.14 -0.88
CA MET A 150 3.12 0.03 -1.61
C MET A 150 3.12 -0.68 -2.97
N VAL A 151 2.56 -1.89 -3.05
CA VAL A 151 2.47 -2.66 -4.30
C VAL A 151 1.57 -1.98 -5.32
N VAL A 152 0.35 -1.59 -4.93
CA VAL A 152 -0.60 -0.95 -5.86
C VAL A 152 -0.11 0.44 -6.28
N ALA A 153 0.56 1.18 -5.39
CA ALA A 153 1.14 2.48 -5.69
C ALA A 153 2.34 2.36 -6.63
N SER A 154 3.20 1.36 -6.43
CA SER A 154 4.29 1.05 -7.36
C SER A 154 3.76 0.62 -8.72
N PHE A 155 2.70 -0.19 -8.75
CA PHE A 155 2.09 -0.60 -10.02
C PHE A 155 1.56 0.61 -10.80
N LEU A 156 0.83 1.52 -10.16
CA LEU A 156 0.34 2.76 -10.79
C LEU A 156 1.50 3.65 -11.28
N THR A 157 2.47 3.94 -10.42
CA THR A 157 3.52 4.93 -10.70
C THR A 157 4.66 4.38 -11.55
N LYS A 158 4.86 3.06 -11.59
CA LYS A 158 5.99 2.44 -12.30
C LYS A 158 5.55 1.57 -13.47
N ASN A 159 4.55 0.70 -13.30
CA ASN A 159 4.09 -0.17 -14.40
C ASN A 159 3.15 0.58 -15.36
N LEU A 160 2.21 1.37 -14.82
CA LEU A 160 1.37 2.24 -15.65
C LEU A 160 2.04 3.59 -15.94
N ARG A 161 3.05 3.97 -15.14
CA ARG A 161 3.75 5.26 -15.18
C ARG A 161 2.83 6.48 -15.12
N TYR A 162 1.71 6.36 -14.41
CA TYR A 162 0.82 7.49 -14.17
C TYR A 162 1.34 8.33 -13.00
N HIS A 163 1.07 9.63 -13.04
CA HIS A 163 1.42 10.52 -11.94
C HIS A 163 0.75 10.05 -10.65
N TRP A 164 1.49 10.12 -9.53
CA TRP A 164 1.04 9.62 -8.23
C TRP A 164 -0.25 10.29 -7.73
N LEU A 165 -0.53 11.52 -8.16
CA LEU A 165 -1.77 12.25 -7.84
C LEU A 165 -3.04 11.48 -8.23
N HIS A 166 -3.03 10.69 -9.30
CA HIS A 166 -4.20 9.89 -9.68
C HIS A 166 -4.53 8.85 -8.59
N GLY A 167 -3.49 8.24 -8.04
CA GLY A 167 -3.61 7.29 -6.94
C GLY A 167 -3.94 7.98 -5.63
N ALA A 168 -3.29 9.11 -5.33
CA ALA A 168 -3.53 9.89 -4.11
C ALA A 168 -4.99 10.36 -4.01
N ARG A 169 -5.57 10.84 -5.12
CA ARG A 169 -6.97 11.25 -5.19
C ARG A 169 -7.93 10.07 -5.04
N TRP A 170 -7.63 8.93 -5.65
CA TRP A 170 -8.43 7.72 -5.45
C TRP A 170 -8.40 7.25 -3.99
N PHE A 171 -7.22 7.23 -3.38
CA PHE A 171 -7.03 6.87 -1.97
C PHE A 171 -7.74 7.87 -1.04
N TRP A 172 -7.74 9.16 -1.37
CA TRP A 172 -8.48 10.18 -0.64
C TRP A 172 -9.98 9.90 -0.59
N ASP A 173 -10.55 9.43 -1.71
CA ASP A 173 -11.99 9.19 -1.84
C ASP A 173 -12.45 7.83 -1.29
N THR A 174 -11.51 6.92 -0.99
CA THR A 174 -11.84 5.52 -0.65
C THR A 174 -11.28 5.04 0.67
N LEU A 175 -10.26 5.68 1.24
CA LEU A 175 -9.70 5.30 2.54
C LEU A 175 -10.42 5.99 3.69
N VAL A 176 -10.78 5.21 4.72
CA VAL A 176 -11.24 5.75 6.02
C VAL A 176 -10.10 6.39 6.83
N ASP A 177 -8.85 6.13 6.46
CA ASP A 177 -7.66 6.73 7.06
C ASP A 177 -6.94 7.71 6.11
N ALA A 178 -7.70 8.34 5.19
CA ALA A 178 -7.21 9.32 4.24
C ALA A 178 -6.68 10.60 4.92
N SER A 179 -5.47 10.53 5.49
CA SER A 179 -4.76 11.70 6.00
C SER A 179 -3.94 12.34 4.90
N LEU A 180 -4.05 13.67 4.74
CA LEU A 180 -3.27 14.39 3.72
C LEU A 180 -1.76 14.19 3.89
N PRO A 181 -1.18 14.27 5.11
CA PRO A 181 0.25 14.09 5.28
C PRO A 181 0.72 12.68 4.92
N ASN A 182 0.08 11.64 5.46
CA ASN A 182 0.52 10.25 5.22
C ASN A 182 0.25 9.82 3.78
N ASN A 183 -0.89 10.21 3.20
CA ASN A 183 -1.24 9.88 1.83
C ASN A 183 -0.22 10.53 0.86
N THR A 184 0.03 11.83 1.00
CA THR A 184 1.02 12.55 0.19
C THR A 184 2.41 11.93 0.32
N GLN A 185 2.91 11.75 1.55
CA GLN A 185 4.23 11.18 1.78
C GLN A 185 4.34 9.76 1.20
N GLY A 186 3.37 8.90 1.44
CA GLY A 186 3.41 7.50 0.97
C GLY A 186 3.40 7.37 -0.55
N TRP A 187 2.60 8.19 -1.24
CA TRP A 187 2.56 8.25 -2.70
C TRP A 187 3.87 8.76 -3.27
N GLN A 188 4.40 9.86 -2.74
CA GLN A 188 5.67 10.42 -3.20
C GLN A 188 6.87 9.51 -2.90
N TRP A 189 6.86 8.83 -1.75
CA TRP A 189 7.89 7.86 -1.36
C TRP A 189 7.95 6.68 -2.34
N THR A 190 6.77 6.17 -2.74
CA THR A 190 6.67 5.07 -3.71
C THR A 190 6.98 5.53 -5.14
N ALA A 191 6.54 6.74 -5.49
CA ALA A 191 6.80 7.36 -6.79
C ALA A 191 8.28 7.75 -6.98
N GLY A 192 9.09 7.80 -5.92
CA GLY A 192 10.50 8.22 -5.98
C GLY A 192 10.67 9.75 -5.99
N THR A 193 9.61 10.50 -5.72
CA THR A 193 9.55 11.96 -5.84
C THR A 193 9.64 12.67 -4.49
N GLY A 194 9.55 11.93 -3.37
CA GLY A 194 9.52 12.48 -2.01
C GLY A 194 10.86 12.48 -1.26
N ALA A 195 10.85 12.98 -0.03
CA ALA A 195 11.93 12.79 0.95
C ALA A 195 12.12 11.31 1.29
N ASP A 196 13.38 10.89 1.47
CA ASP A 196 13.78 9.50 1.77
C ASP A 196 13.15 8.44 0.87
N ALA A 197 12.74 8.84 -0.34
CA ALA A 197 11.94 8.01 -1.23
C ALA A 197 12.69 6.76 -1.68
N ALA A 198 11.94 5.67 -1.87
CA ALA A 198 12.48 4.53 -2.57
C ALA A 198 12.97 5.00 -3.95
N PRO A 199 14.24 4.74 -4.32
CA PRO A 199 14.76 5.21 -5.59
C PRO A 199 13.87 4.75 -6.75
N TYR A 200 13.60 5.61 -7.74
CA TYR A 200 12.59 5.34 -8.77
C TYR A 200 12.82 4.00 -9.50
N PHE A 201 14.08 3.62 -9.71
CA PHE A 201 14.48 2.36 -10.36
C PHE A 201 14.15 1.10 -9.53
N ARG A 202 13.80 1.24 -8.25
CA ARG A 202 13.36 0.16 -7.37
C ARG A 202 11.87 -0.12 -7.60
N ILE A 203 11.56 -0.73 -8.73
CA ILE A 203 10.19 -1.13 -9.09
C ILE A 203 9.84 -2.42 -8.37
N PHE A 204 8.79 -2.39 -7.54
CA PHE A 204 8.30 -3.57 -6.83
C PHE A 204 7.67 -4.54 -7.83
N SER A 205 8.20 -5.75 -7.93
CA SER A 205 7.56 -6.82 -8.72
C SER A 205 6.31 -7.30 -7.97
N PRO A 206 5.09 -7.14 -8.52
CA PRO A 206 3.88 -7.63 -7.84
C PRO A 206 3.94 -9.14 -7.59
N VAL A 207 4.50 -9.89 -8.54
CA VAL A 207 4.69 -11.35 -8.43
C VAL A 207 5.57 -11.70 -7.23
N ALA A 208 6.77 -11.13 -7.15
CA ALA A 208 7.70 -11.42 -6.04
C ALA A 208 7.18 -10.91 -4.68
N GLN A 209 6.35 -9.86 -4.67
CA GLN A 209 5.69 -9.41 -3.43
C GLN A 209 4.58 -10.37 -2.99
N ALA A 210 3.79 -10.90 -3.92
CA ALA A 210 2.81 -11.95 -3.64
C ALA A 210 3.49 -13.21 -3.09
N GLU A 211 4.51 -13.74 -3.77
CA GLU A 211 5.21 -14.96 -3.34
C GLU A 211 5.84 -14.81 -1.94
N LYS A 212 6.38 -13.62 -1.64
CA LYS A 212 7.05 -13.37 -0.37
C LYS A 212 6.08 -13.13 0.78
N PHE A 213 5.02 -12.35 0.56
CA PHE A 213 4.16 -11.84 1.63
C PHE A 213 2.78 -12.49 1.69
N ASP A 214 2.36 -13.20 0.65
CA ASP A 214 1.18 -14.06 0.63
C ASP A 214 1.53 -15.46 0.07
N PRO A 215 2.50 -16.19 0.67
CA PRO A 215 3.06 -17.41 0.10
C PRO A 215 2.05 -18.55 -0.08
N LYS A 216 0.94 -18.52 0.67
CA LYS A 216 -0.16 -19.49 0.57
C LYS A 216 -1.33 -18.97 -0.28
N GLY A 217 -1.30 -17.71 -0.72
CA GLY A 217 -2.37 -17.08 -1.48
C GLY A 217 -3.62 -16.72 -0.68
N GLY A 218 -3.54 -16.75 0.66
CA GLY A 218 -4.72 -16.57 1.53
C GLY A 218 -5.31 -15.18 1.44
N TYR A 219 -4.47 -14.15 1.23
CA TYR A 219 -4.93 -12.78 1.02
C TYR A 219 -5.57 -12.62 -0.37
N ILE A 220 -4.88 -13.09 -1.42
CA ILE A 220 -5.39 -13.00 -2.79
C ILE A 220 -6.72 -13.74 -2.94
N GLN A 221 -6.82 -14.98 -2.47
CA GLN A 221 -8.05 -15.77 -2.58
C GLN A 221 -9.21 -15.21 -1.77
N ARG A 222 -8.93 -14.50 -0.66
CA ARG A 222 -9.96 -13.81 0.14
C ARG A 222 -10.59 -12.66 -0.63
N TRP A 223 -9.77 -11.85 -1.32
CA TRP A 223 -10.22 -10.62 -1.97
C TRP A 223 -10.52 -10.78 -3.47
N VAL A 224 -10.03 -11.86 -4.08
CA VAL A 224 -10.28 -12.27 -5.46
C VAL A 224 -10.87 -13.70 -5.44
N PRO A 225 -12.13 -13.86 -4.98
CA PRO A 225 -12.72 -15.17 -4.71
C PRO A 225 -12.85 -16.04 -5.97
N GLU A 226 -12.88 -15.45 -7.17
CA GLU A 226 -12.83 -16.21 -8.42
C GLU A 226 -11.52 -16.99 -8.59
N LEU A 227 -10.42 -16.58 -7.93
CA LEU A 227 -9.14 -17.29 -7.89
C LEU A 227 -9.02 -18.29 -6.72
N ALA A 228 -10.06 -18.48 -5.90
CA ALA A 228 -10.01 -19.34 -4.71
C ALA A 228 -9.59 -20.80 -4.99
N ARG A 229 -9.82 -21.29 -6.21
CA ARG A 229 -9.45 -22.65 -6.64
C ARG A 229 -8.09 -22.73 -7.33
N VAL A 230 -7.47 -21.59 -7.65
CA VAL A 230 -6.15 -21.55 -8.29
C VAL A 230 -5.09 -21.92 -7.24
N PRO A 231 -4.22 -22.92 -7.50
CA PRO A 231 -3.18 -23.31 -6.56
C PRO A 231 -2.21 -22.14 -6.26
N ALA A 232 -1.72 -22.06 -5.02
CA ALA A 232 -0.82 -21.00 -4.58
C ALA A 232 0.42 -20.84 -5.50
N THR A 233 0.96 -21.95 -6.03
CA THR A 233 2.11 -21.97 -6.94
C THR A 233 1.87 -21.28 -8.28
N ALA A 234 0.60 -21.08 -8.66
CA ALA A 234 0.21 -20.41 -9.90
C ALA A 234 -0.45 -19.04 -9.64
N LEU A 235 -0.65 -18.67 -8.37
CA LEU A 235 -1.54 -17.57 -8.00
C LEU A 235 -0.90 -16.19 -8.17
N ALA A 236 0.43 -16.08 -8.09
CA ALA A 236 1.11 -14.81 -8.26
C ALA A 236 1.10 -14.32 -9.73
N GLU A 237 1.13 -15.26 -10.68
CA GLU A 237 1.15 -15.00 -12.13
C GLU A 237 0.27 -15.99 -12.93
N PRO A 238 -1.05 -16.03 -12.66
CA PRO A 238 -1.93 -17.06 -13.23
C PRO A 238 -2.07 -16.97 -14.75
N TRP A 239 -1.70 -15.84 -15.36
CA TRP A 239 -1.68 -15.65 -16.81
C TRP A 239 -0.64 -16.54 -17.51
N ASP A 240 0.43 -16.95 -16.83
CA ASP A 240 1.42 -17.91 -17.35
C ASP A 240 0.91 -19.36 -17.27
N HIS A 241 -0.23 -19.57 -16.61
CA HIS A 241 -0.95 -20.83 -16.52
C HIS A 241 -2.32 -20.75 -17.21
N GLY A 242 -2.34 -20.25 -18.45
CA GLY A 242 -3.56 -19.89 -19.19
C GLY A 242 -4.68 -20.94 -19.19
N ASP A 243 -4.37 -22.21 -19.40
CA ASP A 243 -5.36 -23.31 -19.39
C ASP A 243 -5.92 -23.60 -18.00
N LEU A 244 -5.07 -23.53 -16.97
CA LEU A 244 -5.47 -23.68 -15.58
C LEU A 244 -6.37 -22.52 -15.17
N LEU A 245 -5.97 -21.28 -15.51
CA LEU A 245 -6.77 -20.09 -15.26
C LEU A 245 -8.12 -20.16 -15.98
N ALA A 246 -8.12 -20.64 -17.23
CA ALA A 246 -9.35 -20.83 -18.00
C ALA A 246 -10.36 -21.73 -17.32
N ARG A 247 -9.87 -22.83 -16.76
CA ARG A 247 -10.69 -23.87 -16.17
C ARG A 247 -11.14 -23.50 -14.75
N LEU A 248 -10.27 -22.88 -13.97
CA LEU A 248 -10.51 -22.66 -12.53
C LEU A 248 -11.07 -21.27 -12.21
N ALA A 249 -10.79 -20.25 -13.04
CA ALA A 249 -11.27 -18.89 -12.83
C ALA A 249 -11.61 -18.20 -14.18
N PRO A 250 -12.61 -18.70 -14.92
CA PRO A 250 -12.94 -18.22 -16.27
C PRO A 250 -13.30 -16.73 -16.32
N GLY A 251 -13.79 -16.15 -15.22
CA GLY A 251 -14.17 -14.74 -15.09
C GLY A 251 -13.04 -13.78 -14.73
N TYR A 252 -11.86 -14.28 -14.35
CA TYR A 252 -10.69 -13.45 -14.06
C TYR A 252 -9.97 -13.06 -15.36
N PRO A 253 -9.39 -11.84 -15.47
CA PRO A 253 -8.67 -11.43 -16.68
C PRO A 253 -7.57 -12.43 -17.08
N ARG A 254 -7.52 -12.78 -18.37
CA ARG A 254 -6.56 -13.79 -18.87
C ARG A 254 -5.14 -13.28 -19.00
N ARG A 255 -4.99 -11.96 -19.10
CA ARG A 255 -3.71 -11.28 -19.18
C ARG A 255 -3.75 -10.04 -18.30
N PRO A 256 -2.61 -9.64 -17.72
CA PRO A 256 -2.45 -8.33 -17.11
C PRO A 256 -2.76 -7.20 -18.11
N ILE A 257 -3.26 -6.07 -17.62
CA ILE A 257 -3.52 -4.86 -18.43
C ILE A 257 -2.24 -4.25 -19.02
N VAL A 258 -1.07 -4.62 -18.48
CA VAL A 258 0.26 -4.28 -18.98
C VAL A 258 1.21 -5.47 -18.77
N ASP A 259 2.11 -5.71 -19.71
CA ASP A 259 3.19 -6.68 -19.52
C ASP A 259 4.16 -6.16 -18.44
N LEU A 260 4.38 -6.95 -17.38
CA LEU A 260 5.16 -6.52 -16.21
C LEU A 260 6.65 -6.33 -16.53
N LYS A 261 7.19 -7.07 -17.51
CA LYS A 261 8.60 -7.00 -17.90
C LYS A 261 8.85 -5.82 -18.82
N ALA A 262 8.01 -5.64 -19.83
CA ALA A 262 8.07 -4.52 -20.77
C ALA A 262 7.83 -3.19 -20.04
N SER A 263 6.78 -3.09 -19.22
CA SER A 263 6.50 -1.87 -18.45
C SER A 263 7.62 -1.50 -17.48
N ARG A 264 8.28 -2.50 -16.85
CA ARG A 264 9.49 -2.25 -16.05
C ARG A 264 10.61 -1.63 -16.90
N ALA A 265 10.87 -2.15 -18.09
CA ALA A 265 11.91 -1.62 -18.97
C ALA A 265 11.59 -0.18 -19.42
N GLU A 266 10.32 0.09 -19.77
CA GLU A 266 9.84 1.43 -20.14
C GLU A 266 9.96 2.44 -19.00
N ALA A 267 9.72 2.02 -17.76
CA ALA A 267 9.87 2.85 -16.58
C ALA A 267 11.34 3.20 -16.30
N LEU A 268 12.25 2.24 -16.45
CA LEU A 268 13.68 2.48 -16.31
C LEU A 268 14.21 3.39 -17.44
N ALA A 269 13.75 3.18 -18.67
CA ALA A 269 14.12 4.03 -19.81
C ALA A 269 13.69 5.48 -19.60
N ALA A 270 12.46 5.72 -19.11
CA ALA A 270 12.00 7.08 -18.79
C ALA A 270 12.84 7.73 -17.68
N TYR A 271 13.25 6.96 -16.67
CA TYR A 271 14.10 7.46 -15.59
C TYR A 271 15.55 7.77 -16.05
N SER A 272 16.04 7.05 -17.05
CA SER A 272 17.36 7.28 -17.66
C SER A 272 17.37 8.34 -18.77
N GLY A 273 16.23 8.94 -19.11
CA GLY A 273 16.13 10.02 -20.09
C GLY A 273 17.03 11.23 -19.75
N PRO A 274 17.25 12.14 -20.71
CA PRO A 274 18.17 13.26 -20.53
C PRO A 274 17.82 14.02 -19.25
N LYS A 275 18.78 14.07 -18.32
CA LYS A 275 18.68 14.91 -17.13
C LYS A 275 18.72 16.36 -17.63
N SER A 276 17.58 17.04 -17.69
CA SER A 276 17.60 18.50 -17.61
C SER A 276 18.24 18.85 -16.27
N LEU A 277 19.49 19.30 -16.34
CA LEU A 277 20.13 19.95 -15.21
C LEU A 277 19.33 21.23 -14.95
N PRO A 278 18.88 21.50 -13.72
CA PRO A 278 18.41 22.84 -13.40
C PRO A 278 19.60 23.79 -13.58
N GLU A 279 19.45 24.80 -14.44
CA GLU A 279 20.30 25.98 -14.35
C GLU A 279 19.96 26.68 -13.02
N GLY A 280 20.93 26.70 -12.10
CA GLY A 280 20.85 27.32 -10.79
C GLY A 280 22.18 27.26 -10.06
#